data_AF-A0A9J6GC92-F1
#
_entry.id   AF-A0A9J6GC92-F1
#
_cell.length_a   1.000
_cell.length_b   1.000
_cell.length_c   1.000
_cell.angle_alpha   90.00
_cell.angle_beta   90.00
_cell.angle_gamma   90.00
#
_symmetry.space_group_name_H-M   'P 1'
#
loop_
_entity.id
_entity.type
_entity.pdbx_description
1 polymer ?
#
loop_
_entity_poly.entity_id
_entity_poly.type
_entity_poly.pdbx_seq_one_letter_code
_entity_poly.pdbx_strand_id
1 'polypeptide(L)'
;MNYLMNEVKRKFNDENNREKRIQFLTLAPHSWSGEKILTFFGASEREVREAVKVKADESILGTRPKRQGRVMSEATKSSIIQFFEDDSISYCRPGRKDVLNGRQKRLLLINLKEMHHEWKRTYNLKCGFSTFASLRPAHCVLAGPSGTHTVCVCMENQNFRLILRASGLSHTPEELLRTMVCDLDSEKCIFRRCGDCPGTTPAETLLRSLDVFRSEHSEVRVQQWIAGIRCTLQCFVMHNTNFLKQFRPC
;
A
#
# COMPACT_ATOMS: atom_id res chain seq x y z
N MET A 1 34.35 20.63 50.15
CA MET A 1 33.01 20.85 49.54
C MET A 1 33.07 21.47 48.13
N ASN A 2 33.95 22.44 47.83
CA ASN A 2 33.95 23.11 46.50
C ASN A 2 34.57 22.31 45.34
N TYR A 3 35.45 21.34 45.60
CA TYR A 3 36.15 20.58 44.54
C TYR A 3 35.18 19.76 43.66
N LEU A 4 34.28 19.00 44.29
CA LEU A 4 33.31 18.17 43.57
C LEU A 4 32.38 19.00 42.68
N MET A 5 31.89 20.14 43.17
CA MET A 5 31.01 21.01 42.39
C MET A 5 31.73 21.68 41.22
N ASN A 6 33.02 21.98 41.34
CA ASN A 6 33.83 22.49 40.23
C ASN A 6 34.05 21.42 39.15
N GLU A 7 34.23 20.16 39.54
CA GLU A 7 34.30 19.03 38.60
C GLU A 7 32.99 18.80 37.85
N VAL A 8 31.86 18.89 38.56
CA VAL A 8 30.53 18.82 37.92
C VAL A 8 30.31 19.99 36.97
N LYS A 9 30.76 21.20 37.33
CA LYS A 9 30.72 22.37 36.44
C LYS A 9 31.55 22.17 35.18
N ARG A 10 32.74 21.58 35.29
CA ARG A 10 33.57 21.24 34.13
C ARG A 10 32.84 20.28 33.20
N LYS A 11 32.31 19.18 33.74
CA LYS A 11 31.53 18.20 32.95
C LYS A 11 30.24 18.76 32.35
N PHE A 12 29.60 19.73 33.02
CA PHE A 12 28.44 20.43 32.48
C PHE A 12 28.79 21.27 31.25
N ASN A 13 29.93 21.95 31.27
CA ASN A 13 30.39 22.79 30.15
C ASN A 13 30.88 21.96 28.96
N ASP A 14 31.44 20.78 29.19
CA ASP A 14 31.95 19.89 28.13
C ASP A 14 30.82 19.15 27.38
N GLU A 15 29.62 19.05 27.95
CA GLU A 15 28.52 18.24 27.41
C GLU A 15 27.54 19.07 26.58
N ASN A 16 27.27 18.64 25.34
CA ASN A 16 26.34 19.33 24.43
C ASN A 16 24.91 18.78 24.50
N ASN A 17 24.71 17.57 25.06
CA ASN A 17 23.38 17.00 25.22
C ASN A 17 22.62 17.68 26.37
N ARG A 18 21.51 18.34 26.03
CA ARG A 18 20.63 19.02 26.98
C ARG A 18 20.10 18.12 28.10
N GLU A 19 19.76 16.86 27.82
CA GLU A 19 19.21 15.96 28.85
C GLU A 19 20.24 15.67 29.94
N LYS A 20 21.49 15.41 29.54
CA LYS A 20 22.60 15.21 30.48
C LYS A 20 22.98 16.49 31.22
N ARG A 21 22.92 17.64 30.56
CA ARG A 21 23.09 18.95 31.22
C ARG A 21 22.09 19.14 32.36
N ILE A 22 20.82 18.81 32.14
CA ILE A 22 19.79 18.86 33.18
C ILE A 22 20.10 17.86 34.31
N GLN A 23 20.58 16.66 34.00
CA GLN A 23 21.02 15.69 35.02
C GLN A 23 22.15 16.25 35.90
N PHE A 24 23.17 16.88 35.31
CA PHE A 24 24.26 17.48 36.10
C PHE A 24 23.76 18.59 37.04
N LEU A 25 22.76 19.36 36.62
CA LEU A 25 22.15 20.39 37.47
C LEU A 25 21.37 19.79 38.65
N THR A 26 20.86 18.55 38.56
CA THR A 26 20.21 17.88 39.70
C THR A 26 21.19 17.51 40.83
N LEU A 27 22.50 17.44 40.53
CA LEU A 27 23.55 17.18 41.54
C LEU A 27 23.82 18.39 42.46
N ALA A 28 23.28 19.57 42.12
CA ALA A 28 23.43 20.74 42.97
C ALA A 28 22.86 20.49 44.38
N PRO A 29 23.50 20.96 45.46
CA PRO A 29 23.01 20.78 46.83
C PRO A 29 21.61 21.37 47.02
N HIS A 30 20.79 20.76 47.90
CA HIS A 30 19.46 21.27 48.24
C HIS A 30 19.48 22.66 48.89
N SER A 31 20.62 23.07 49.45
CA SER A 31 20.84 24.38 50.06
C SER A 31 21.05 25.51 49.03
N TRP A 32 21.13 25.21 47.73
CA TRP A 32 21.34 26.21 46.69
C TRP A 32 20.02 26.70 46.12
N SER A 33 19.86 28.03 46.03
CA SER A 33 18.75 28.63 45.29
C SER A 33 18.94 28.43 43.78
N GLY A 34 17.84 28.50 43.01
CA GLY A 34 17.90 28.42 41.55
C GLY A 34 18.83 29.47 40.94
N GLU A 35 18.83 30.69 41.47
CA GLU A 35 19.75 31.77 41.05
C GLU A 35 21.22 31.42 41.32
N LYS A 36 21.51 30.78 42.46
CA LYS A 36 22.88 30.33 42.77
C LYS A 36 23.34 29.25 41.81
N ILE A 37 22.46 28.31 41.43
CA ILE A 37 22.75 27.27 40.43
C ILE A 37 22.99 27.91 39.06
N LEU A 38 22.14 28.87 38.67
CA LEU A 38 22.25 29.59 37.40
C LEU A 38 23.59 30.31 37.28
N THR A 39 23.95 31.11 38.28
CA THR A 39 25.21 31.88 38.30
C THR A 39 26.43 30.96 38.39
N PHE A 40 26.36 29.88 39.18
CA PHE A 40 27.50 28.97 39.34
C PHE A 40 27.78 28.17 38.07
N PHE A 41 26.76 27.59 37.44
CA PHE A 41 26.91 26.74 36.25
C PHE A 41 26.88 27.52 34.93
N GLY A 42 26.40 28.77 34.90
CA GLY A 42 26.19 29.51 33.65
C GLY A 42 25.09 28.90 32.78
N ALA A 43 24.13 28.19 33.40
CA ALA A 43 23.03 27.52 32.71
C ALA A 43 21.88 28.49 32.39
N SER A 44 20.99 28.11 31.48
CA SER A 44 19.77 28.90 31.24
C SER A 44 18.74 28.73 32.37
N GLU A 45 17.93 29.76 32.61
CA GLU A 45 16.87 29.73 33.62
C GLU A 45 15.89 28.55 33.39
N ARG A 46 15.64 28.22 32.11
CA ARG A 46 14.80 27.08 31.73
C ARG A 46 15.40 25.73 32.17
N GLU A 47 16.70 25.53 31.98
CA GLU A 47 17.38 24.28 32.38
C GLU A 47 17.39 24.11 33.90
N VAL A 48 17.64 25.20 34.65
CA VAL A 48 17.62 25.16 36.11
C VAL A 48 16.22 24.87 36.64
N ARG A 49 15.18 25.53 36.09
CA ARG A 49 13.79 25.27 36.48
C ARG A 49 13.36 23.83 36.18
N GLU A 50 13.79 23.29 35.04
CA GLU A 50 13.55 21.89 34.67
C GLU A 50 14.30 20.93 35.61
N ALA A 51 15.57 21.19 35.92
CA ALA A 51 16.36 20.35 36.84
C ALA A 51 15.80 20.34 38.27
N VAL A 52 15.34 21.48 38.78
CA VAL A 52 14.71 21.57 40.11
C VAL A 52 13.42 20.73 40.16
N LYS A 53 12.61 20.75 39.10
CA LYS A 53 11.41 19.88 39.00
C LYS A 53 11.78 18.41 38.94
N VAL A 54 12.70 18.03 38.06
CA VAL A 54 13.16 16.63 37.92
C VAL A 54 13.76 16.11 39.23
N LYS A 55 14.52 16.95 39.94
CA LYS A 55 15.10 16.58 41.23
C LYS A 55 14.04 16.38 42.32
N ALA A 56 12.94 17.14 42.28
CA ALA A 56 11.81 16.96 43.18
C ALA A 56 11.02 15.67 42.89
N ASP A 57 10.88 15.30 41.61
CA ASP A 57 10.05 14.17 41.17
C ASP A 57 10.81 12.82 41.15
N GLU A 58 12.02 12.77 40.56
CA GLU A 58 12.80 11.53 40.28
C GLU A 58 14.11 11.42 41.08
N SER A 59 14.37 12.36 42.00
CA SER A 59 15.61 12.48 42.78
C SER A 59 16.87 12.82 41.96
N ILE A 60 18.06 12.53 42.50
CA ILE A 60 19.35 12.93 41.91
C ILE A 60 19.61 12.12 40.63
N LEU A 61 20.09 12.78 39.56
CA LEU A 61 20.32 12.22 38.21
C LEU A 61 19.05 11.79 37.45
N GLY A 62 17.87 12.24 37.89
CA GLY A 62 16.60 12.01 37.21
C GLY A 62 16.62 12.42 35.73
N THR A 63 15.88 11.67 34.91
CA THR A 63 15.77 11.96 33.47
C THR A 63 14.47 12.68 33.18
N ARG A 64 14.40 13.34 32.03
CA ARG A 64 13.12 13.89 31.59
C ARG A 64 12.19 12.73 31.23
N PRO A 65 10.96 12.66 31.77
CA PRO A 65 9.98 11.70 31.30
C PRO A 65 9.71 12.00 29.81
N LYS A 66 9.94 11.00 28.97
CA LYS A 66 9.62 11.10 27.53
C LYS A 66 8.13 11.37 27.43
N ARG A 67 7.75 12.39 26.64
CA ARG A 67 6.34 12.68 26.35
C ARG A 67 5.72 11.42 25.74
N GLN A 68 4.89 10.72 26.49
CA GLN A 68 4.10 9.63 25.93
C GLN A 68 3.15 10.23 24.91
N GLY A 69 3.22 9.73 23.67
CA GLY A 69 2.27 10.09 22.64
C GLY A 69 0.86 9.64 23.01
N ARG A 70 -0.15 10.22 22.36
CA ARG A 70 -1.55 9.78 22.53
C ARG A 70 -1.65 8.31 22.13
N VAL A 71 -1.98 7.46 23.10
CA VAL A 71 -2.20 6.03 22.87
C VAL A 71 -3.46 5.84 22.04
N MET A 72 -3.36 5.06 20.96
CA MET A 72 -4.50 4.76 20.10
C MET A 72 -5.37 3.69 20.76
N SER A 73 -6.70 3.84 20.66
CA SER A 73 -7.64 2.88 21.23
C SER A 73 -7.48 1.50 20.59
N GLU A 74 -7.66 0.44 21.38
CA GLU A 74 -7.57 -0.93 20.88
C GLU A 74 -8.67 -1.23 19.84
N ALA A 75 -9.86 -0.64 20.02
CA ALA A 75 -10.94 -0.72 19.05
C ALA A 75 -10.51 -0.21 17.66
N THR A 76 -9.80 0.93 17.61
CA THR A 76 -9.26 1.47 16.34
C THR A 76 -8.25 0.53 15.70
N LYS A 77 -7.39 -0.14 16.48
CA LYS A 77 -6.42 -1.11 15.94
C LYS A 77 -7.16 -2.29 15.33
N SER A 78 -8.13 -2.85 16.04
CA SER A 78 -8.94 -3.97 15.55
C SER A 78 -9.68 -3.62 14.27
N SER A 79 -10.27 -2.42 14.17
CA SER A 79 -10.91 -1.97 12.93
C SER A 79 -9.93 -1.87 11.75
N ILE A 80 -8.70 -1.43 11.98
CA ILE A 80 -7.66 -1.38 10.94
C ILE A 80 -7.29 -2.79 10.47
N ILE A 81 -7.07 -3.71 11.41
CA ILE A 81 -6.73 -5.11 11.11
C ILE A 81 -7.86 -5.78 10.33
N GLN A 82 -9.10 -5.61 10.79
CA GLN A 82 -10.28 -6.17 10.11
C GLN A 82 -10.41 -5.61 8.68
N PHE A 83 -10.14 -4.33 8.48
CA PHE A 83 -10.16 -3.72 7.16
C PHE A 83 -9.08 -4.26 6.22
N PHE A 84 -7.91 -4.65 6.74
CA PHE A 84 -6.89 -5.35 5.96
C PHE A 84 -7.28 -6.77 5.57
N GLU A 85 -8.15 -7.41 6.35
CA GLU A 85 -8.62 -8.78 6.13
C GLU A 85 -9.92 -8.85 5.30
N ASP A 86 -10.51 -7.71 4.95
CA ASP A 86 -11.73 -7.62 4.14
C ASP A 86 -11.51 -8.22 2.73
N ASP A 87 -12.42 -9.11 2.32
CA ASP A 87 -12.41 -9.77 1.01
C ASP A 87 -12.69 -8.82 -0.16
N SER A 88 -13.27 -7.64 0.11
CA SER A 88 -13.48 -6.60 -0.91
C SER A 88 -12.19 -5.90 -1.33
N ILE A 89 -11.19 -5.82 -0.43
CA ILE A 89 -9.95 -5.06 -0.63
C ILE A 89 -8.73 -5.98 -0.73
N SER A 90 -8.86 -7.21 -0.26
CA SER A 90 -7.78 -8.20 -0.26
C SER A 90 -8.32 -9.57 -0.65
N TYR A 91 -7.48 -10.43 -1.22
CA TYR A 91 -7.88 -11.81 -1.49
C TYR A 91 -6.86 -12.82 -0.95
N CYS A 92 -7.35 -13.94 -0.44
CA CYS A 92 -6.52 -15.06 -0.01
C CYS A 92 -5.82 -15.71 -1.20
N ARG A 93 -4.50 -15.81 -1.15
CA ARG A 93 -3.75 -16.59 -2.14
C ARG A 93 -4.02 -18.08 -1.92
N PRO A 94 -4.14 -18.91 -2.97
CA PRO A 94 -4.47 -20.33 -2.80
C PRO A 94 -3.24 -21.25 -2.56
N GLY A 95 -2.01 -20.76 -2.70
CA GLY A 95 -0.82 -21.60 -2.72
C GLY A 95 -0.39 -22.11 -1.33
N ARG A 96 0.09 -23.37 -1.25
CA ARG A 96 0.67 -23.93 -0.01
C ARG A 96 1.91 -23.17 0.49
N LYS A 97 2.65 -22.56 -0.44
CA LYS A 97 3.80 -21.68 -0.15
C LYS A 97 3.39 -20.27 0.29
N ASP A 98 2.10 -19.95 0.16
CA ASP A 98 1.53 -18.67 0.55
C ASP A 98 0.98 -18.70 1.98
N VAL A 99 1.65 -19.42 2.89
CA VAL A 99 1.32 -19.41 4.33
C VAL A 99 2.40 -18.64 5.08
N LEU A 100 1.99 -17.75 5.97
CA LEU A 100 2.87 -17.03 6.89
C LEU A 100 2.31 -17.16 8.31
N ASN A 101 3.10 -17.68 9.25
CA ASN A 101 2.70 -17.87 10.64
C ASN A 101 1.38 -18.64 10.82
N GLY A 102 1.16 -19.68 10.00
CA GLY A 102 -0.08 -20.48 10.03
C GLY A 102 -1.31 -19.81 9.41
N ARG A 103 -1.19 -18.57 8.89
CA ARG A 103 -2.24 -17.87 8.17
C ARG A 103 -1.94 -17.81 6.68
N GLN A 104 -2.98 -17.94 5.86
CA GLN A 104 -2.85 -17.77 4.41
C GLN A 104 -2.53 -16.29 4.10
N LYS A 105 -1.54 -16.05 3.23
CA LYS A 105 -1.18 -14.72 2.76
C LYS A 105 -2.35 -14.16 1.96
N ARG A 106 -2.69 -12.91 2.27
CA ARG A 106 -3.68 -12.11 1.57
C ARG A 106 -2.96 -11.09 0.72
N LEU A 107 -3.35 -10.97 -0.55
CA LEU A 107 -2.83 -9.93 -1.43
C LEU A 107 -3.76 -8.73 -1.38
N LEU A 108 -3.21 -7.56 -1.09
CA LEU A 108 -3.94 -6.29 -1.15
C LEU A 108 -4.12 -5.87 -2.62
N LEU A 109 -5.35 -5.53 -2.99
CA LEU A 109 -5.73 -5.16 -4.36
C LEU A 109 -5.51 -3.68 -4.68
N ILE A 110 -5.50 -2.83 -3.65
CA ILE A 110 -5.32 -1.38 -3.77
C ILE A 110 -4.05 -0.92 -3.05
N ASN A 111 -3.60 0.29 -3.35
CA ASN A 111 -2.43 0.85 -2.70
C ASN A 111 -2.76 1.30 -1.25
N LEU A 112 -1.74 1.37 -0.40
CA LEU A 112 -1.94 1.72 1.02
C LEU A 112 -2.53 3.11 1.23
N LYS A 113 -2.31 4.05 0.30
CA LYS A 113 -2.79 5.44 0.43
C LYS A 113 -4.31 5.50 0.18
N GLU A 114 -4.77 4.86 -0.89
CA GLU A 114 -6.19 4.68 -1.21
C GLU A 114 -6.89 3.91 -0.11
N MET A 115 -6.28 2.82 0.35
CA MET A 115 -6.81 2.04 1.46
C MET A 115 -6.99 2.87 2.73
N HIS A 116 -6.01 3.71 3.07
CA HIS A 116 -6.12 4.63 4.20
C HIS A 116 -7.22 5.67 4.02
N HIS A 117 -7.37 6.18 2.80
CA HIS A 117 -8.43 7.14 2.45
C HIS A 117 -9.81 6.50 2.61
N GLU A 118 -10.00 5.28 2.10
CA GLU A 118 -11.26 4.55 2.19
C GLU A 118 -11.59 4.14 3.63
N TRP A 119 -10.61 3.65 4.39
CA TRP A 119 -10.79 3.34 5.80
C TRP A 119 -11.25 4.57 6.60
N LYS A 120 -10.63 5.73 6.36
CA LYS A 120 -11.05 6.98 7.01
C LYS A 120 -12.48 7.35 6.65
N ARG A 121 -12.87 7.17 5.38
CA ARG A 121 -14.23 7.45 4.90
C ARG A 121 -15.26 6.53 5.56
N THR A 122 -14.95 5.24 5.70
CA THR A 122 -15.87 4.22 6.23
C THR A 122 -16.03 4.32 7.74
N TYR A 123 -14.93 4.46 8.49
CA TYR A 123 -14.95 4.40 9.96
C TYR A 123 -14.99 5.79 10.63
N ASN A 124 -14.72 6.86 9.88
CA ASN A 124 -14.64 8.23 10.40
C ASN A 124 -13.69 8.38 11.61
N LEU A 125 -12.61 7.58 11.64
CA LEU A 125 -11.62 7.56 12.70
C LEU A 125 -10.35 8.33 12.34
N LYS A 126 -9.71 8.94 13.34
CA LYS A 126 -8.45 9.68 13.16
C LYS A 126 -7.27 8.74 13.33
N CYS A 127 -6.61 8.38 12.22
CA CYS A 127 -5.33 7.68 12.21
C CYS A 127 -4.39 8.30 11.16
N GLY A 128 -3.12 8.50 11.52
CA GLY A 128 -2.07 8.91 10.59
C GLY A 128 -1.70 7.78 9.63
N PHE A 129 -1.24 8.13 8.42
CA PHE A 129 -0.89 7.12 7.40
C PHE A 129 0.23 6.18 7.89
N SER A 130 1.29 6.73 8.50
CA SER A 130 2.40 5.92 9.01
C SER A 130 1.94 4.91 10.05
N THR A 131 1.10 5.32 11.00
CA THR A 131 0.52 4.43 12.01
C THR A 131 -0.37 3.36 11.39
N PHE A 132 -1.22 3.74 10.43
CA PHE A 132 -2.06 2.80 9.69
C PHE A 132 -1.22 1.74 8.95
N ALA A 133 -0.20 2.17 8.22
CA ALA A 133 0.69 1.28 7.48
C ALA A 133 1.50 0.35 8.39
N SER A 134 1.93 0.83 9.56
CA SER A 134 2.63 0.02 10.56
C SER A 134 1.75 -1.04 11.24
N LEU A 135 0.43 -0.84 11.27
CA LEU A 135 -0.54 -1.78 11.83
C LEU A 135 -0.98 -2.87 10.84
N ARG A 136 -0.44 -2.86 9.62
CA ARG A 136 -0.73 -3.87 8.62
C ARG A 136 -0.29 -5.26 9.13
N PRO A 137 -1.19 -6.25 9.14
CA PRO A 137 -0.83 -7.62 9.49
C PRO A 137 0.23 -8.20 8.56
N ALA A 138 1.13 -9.03 9.08
CA ALA A 138 2.24 -9.59 8.31
C ALA A 138 1.78 -10.48 7.14
N HIS A 139 0.63 -11.17 7.28
CA HIS A 139 0.05 -11.99 6.22
C HIS A 139 -0.63 -11.16 5.12
N CYS A 140 -0.84 -9.86 5.31
CA CYS A 140 -1.38 -8.95 4.29
C CYS A 140 -0.22 -8.34 3.48
N VAL A 141 -0.03 -8.81 2.26
CA VAL A 141 1.12 -8.51 1.40
C VAL A 141 0.70 -7.56 0.29
N LEU A 142 1.55 -6.59 -0.04
CA LEU A 142 1.35 -5.73 -1.21
C LEU A 142 1.69 -6.47 -2.51
N ALA A 143 1.09 -6.05 -3.60
CA ALA A 143 1.55 -6.47 -4.91
C ALA A 143 2.98 -5.95 -5.13
N GLY A 144 3.94 -6.87 -5.24
CA GLY A 144 5.34 -6.54 -5.49
C GLY A 144 5.57 -6.00 -6.90
N PRO A 145 6.79 -5.51 -7.20
CA PRO A 145 7.15 -4.95 -8.51
C PRO A 145 7.06 -5.95 -9.67
N SER A 146 7.14 -7.26 -9.38
CA SER A 146 6.88 -8.33 -10.34
C SER A 146 5.39 -8.54 -10.67
N GLY A 147 4.52 -7.64 -10.22
CA GLY A 147 3.30 -7.32 -10.96
C GLY A 147 2.23 -8.40 -10.95
N THR A 148 1.70 -8.75 -9.78
CA THR A 148 0.37 -9.41 -9.77
C THR A 148 -0.72 -8.45 -10.26
N HIS A 149 -0.45 -7.13 -10.23
CA HIS A 149 -1.32 -6.07 -10.73
C HIS A 149 -1.13 -5.76 -12.23
N THR A 150 -0.07 -6.28 -12.88
CA THR A 150 0.20 -6.02 -14.31
C THR A 150 -0.37 -7.09 -15.24
N VAL A 151 -0.98 -8.15 -14.70
CA VAL A 151 -1.55 -9.24 -15.50
C VAL A 151 -2.99 -9.51 -15.03
N CYS A 152 -3.99 -9.13 -15.84
CA CYS A 152 -5.35 -9.62 -15.60
C CYS A 152 -5.39 -11.12 -15.87
N VAL A 153 -5.63 -11.89 -14.82
CA VAL A 153 -5.95 -13.34 -14.89
C VAL A 153 -7.46 -13.59 -14.83
N CYS A 154 -8.25 -12.52 -14.95
CA CYS A 154 -9.70 -12.58 -15.06
C CYS A 154 -10.12 -13.47 -16.24
N MET A 155 -11.24 -14.17 -16.05
CA MET A 155 -11.76 -15.13 -17.03
C MET A 155 -12.00 -14.47 -18.39
N GLU A 156 -12.50 -13.24 -18.38
CA GLU A 156 -12.81 -12.42 -19.55
C GLU A 156 -11.56 -12.14 -20.38
N ASN A 157 -10.48 -11.67 -19.75
CA ASN A 157 -9.20 -11.40 -20.44
C ASN A 157 -8.55 -12.70 -20.92
N GLN A 158 -8.62 -13.78 -20.13
CA GLN A 158 -8.11 -15.08 -20.55
C GLN A 158 -8.89 -15.64 -21.74
N ASN A 159 -10.22 -15.54 -21.74
CA ASN A 159 -11.07 -15.95 -22.87
C ASN A 159 -10.77 -15.12 -24.12
N PHE A 160 -10.58 -13.80 -23.98
CA PHE A 160 -10.18 -12.95 -25.09
C PHE A 160 -8.84 -13.38 -25.70
N ARG A 161 -7.84 -13.71 -24.88
CA ARG A 161 -6.55 -14.24 -25.36
C ARG A 161 -6.69 -15.59 -26.09
N LEU A 162 -7.57 -16.47 -25.61
CA LEU A 162 -7.83 -17.75 -26.26
C LEU A 162 -8.52 -17.56 -27.62
N ILE A 163 -9.47 -16.65 -27.71
CA ILE A 163 -10.14 -16.27 -28.97
C ILE A 163 -9.12 -15.66 -29.94
N LEU A 164 -8.26 -14.75 -29.47
CA LEU A 164 -7.23 -14.13 -30.32
C LEU A 164 -6.27 -15.17 -30.89
N ARG A 165 -5.85 -16.16 -30.09
CA ARG A 165 -5.03 -17.30 -30.58
C ARG A 165 -5.78 -18.14 -31.61
N ALA A 166 -7.05 -18.42 -31.38
CA ALA A 166 -7.88 -19.21 -32.31
C ALA A 166 -8.10 -18.47 -33.65
N SER A 167 -8.08 -17.13 -33.65
CA SER A 167 -8.21 -16.32 -34.87
C SER A 167 -7.00 -16.41 -35.81
N GLY A 168 -5.85 -16.89 -35.33
CA GLY A 168 -4.61 -16.91 -36.09
C GLY A 168 -3.92 -15.54 -36.20
N LEU A 169 -4.45 -14.49 -35.54
CA LEU A 169 -3.77 -13.21 -35.42
C LEU A 169 -2.49 -13.38 -34.60
N SER A 170 -1.37 -12.99 -35.18
CA SER A 170 -0.09 -12.84 -34.45
C SER A 170 -0.07 -11.64 -33.50
N HIS A 171 -1.14 -10.85 -33.47
CA HIS A 171 -1.21 -9.61 -32.72
C HIS A 171 -1.38 -9.87 -31.21
N THR A 172 -0.79 -8.99 -30.41
CA THR A 172 -1.08 -8.95 -28.97
C THR A 172 -2.42 -8.22 -28.71
N PRO A 173 -3.09 -8.46 -27.56
CA PRO A 173 -4.28 -7.69 -27.17
C PRO A 173 -4.05 -6.18 -27.22
N GLU A 174 -2.85 -5.74 -26.84
CA GLU A 174 -2.45 -4.33 -26.83
C GLU A 174 -2.35 -3.74 -28.23
N GLU A 175 -1.75 -4.47 -29.19
CA GLU A 175 -1.68 -4.05 -30.59
C GLU A 175 -3.06 -3.91 -31.22
N LEU A 176 -3.98 -4.81 -30.88
CA LEU A 176 -5.35 -4.71 -31.35
C LEU A 176 -6.08 -3.51 -30.74
N LEU A 177 -5.88 -3.26 -29.44
CA LEU A 177 -6.40 -2.07 -28.77
C LEU A 177 -5.93 -0.78 -29.45
N ARG A 178 -4.66 -0.70 -29.89
CA ARG A 178 -4.14 0.45 -30.66
C ARG A 178 -4.91 0.74 -31.95
N THR A 179 -5.52 -0.28 -32.56
CA THR A 179 -6.33 -0.08 -33.77
C THR A 179 -7.70 0.53 -33.47
N MET A 180 -8.15 0.48 -32.22
CA MET A 180 -9.51 0.83 -31.81
C MET A 180 -9.60 2.16 -31.07
N VAL A 181 -8.49 2.64 -30.52
CA VAL A 181 -8.42 3.88 -29.74
C VAL A 181 -7.34 4.80 -30.30
N CYS A 182 -7.54 6.12 -30.18
CA CYS A 182 -6.56 7.10 -30.64
C CYS A 182 -5.29 7.14 -29.76
N ASP A 183 -5.45 6.90 -28.46
CA ASP A 183 -4.39 6.99 -27.46
C ASP A 183 -4.63 5.93 -26.37
N LEU A 184 -3.59 5.12 -26.08
CA LEU A 184 -3.64 4.07 -25.06
C LEU A 184 -3.47 4.63 -23.63
N ASP A 185 -2.84 5.78 -23.49
CA ASP A 185 -2.59 6.39 -22.17
C ASP A 185 -3.77 7.27 -21.73
N SER A 186 -4.68 7.59 -22.64
CA SER A 186 -5.89 8.37 -22.37
C SER A 186 -6.99 7.51 -21.75
N GLU A 187 -7.30 7.79 -20.48
CA GLU A 187 -8.45 7.19 -19.77
C GLU A 187 -9.75 7.30 -20.60
N LYS A 188 -9.99 8.48 -21.20
CA LYS A 188 -11.21 8.70 -22.01
C LYS A 188 -11.28 7.77 -23.22
N CYS A 189 -10.15 7.48 -23.84
CA CYS A 189 -10.07 6.59 -25.00
C CYS A 189 -10.27 5.13 -24.58
N ILE A 190 -9.59 4.67 -23.53
CA ILE A 190 -9.69 3.31 -23.00
C ILE A 190 -11.11 2.99 -22.52
N PHE A 191 -11.78 3.93 -21.83
CA PHE A 191 -13.17 3.78 -21.39
C PHE A 191 -14.21 4.12 -22.46
N ARG A 192 -13.81 4.28 -23.74
CA ARG A 192 -14.69 4.58 -24.89
C ARG A 192 -15.59 5.80 -24.71
N ARG A 193 -15.10 6.80 -23.98
CA ARG A 193 -15.76 8.11 -23.79
C ARG A 193 -15.26 9.17 -24.77
N CYS A 194 -14.31 8.81 -25.63
CA CYS A 194 -13.80 9.65 -26.71
C CYS A 194 -14.70 9.53 -27.94
N GLY A 195 -15.12 10.67 -28.51
CA GLY A 195 -15.93 10.70 -29.73
C GLY A 195 -15.14 10.46 -31.02
N ASP A 196 -13.81 10.60 -30.96
CA ASP A 196 -12.93 10.52 -32.14
C ASP A 196 -12.28 9.14 -32.32
N CYS A 197 -12.49 8.21 -31.37
CA CYS A 197 -11.92 6.88 -31.45
C CYS A 197 -12.51 6.07 -32.61
N PRO A 198 -11.68 5.32 -33.36
CA PRO A 198 -12.13 4.58 -34.54
C PRO A 198 -13.03 3.37 -34.20
N GLY A 199 -13.08 2.95 -32.93
CA GLY A 199 -14.04 1.95 -32.46
C GLY A 199 -13.68 0.51 -32.86
N THR A 200 -14.67 -0.37 -32.99
CA THR A 200 -14.44 -1.82 -33.28
C THR A 200 -14.25 -2.11 -34.76
N THR A 201 -14.62 -1.19 -35.65
CA THR A 201 -14.61 -1.39 -37.10
C THR A 201 -13.25 -1.79 -37.68
N PRO A 202 -12.11 -1.20 -37.26
CA PRO A 202 -10.79 -1.62 -37.73
C PRO A 202 -10.45 -3.05 -37.32
N ALA A 203 -10.75 -3.42 -36.08
CA ALA A 203 -10.50 -4.76 -35.55
C ALA A 203 -11.34 -5.83 -36.25
N GLU A 204 -12.62 -5.54 -36.52
CA GLU A 204 -13.50 -6.42 -37.28
C GLU A 204 -13.03 -6.61 -38.73
N THR A 205 -12.56 -5.53 -39.35
CA THR A 205 -12.00 -5.58 -40.72
C THR A 205 -10.75 -6.44 -40.77
N LEU A 206 -9.85 -6.28 -39.79
CA LEU A 206 -8.64 -7.10 -39.67
C LEU A 206 -9.00 -8.58 -39.53
N LEU A 207 -9.97 -8.92 -38.69
CA LEU A 207 -10.42 -10.31 -38.52
C LEU A 207 -11.00 -10.90 -39.82
N ARG A 208 -11.84 -10.15 -40.53
CA ARG A 208 -12.42 -10.60 -41.80
C ARG A 208 -11.39 -10.80 -42.91
N SER A 209 -10.23 -10.14 -42.83
CA SER A 209 -9.16 -10.28 -43.82
C SER A 209 -8.39 -11.61 -43.74
N LEU A 210 -8.48 -12.31 -42.60
CA LEU A 210 -7.74 -13.54 -42.36
C LEU A 210 -8.36 -14.72 -43.11
N ASP A 211 -7.49 -15.60 -43.64
CA ASP A 211 -7.89 -16.80 -44.38
C ASP A 211 -8.85 -17.71 -43.60
N VAL A 212 -8.70 -17.76 -42.27
CA VAL A 212 -9.55 -18.54 -41.35
C VAL A 212 -11.02 -18.14 -41.44
N PHE A 213 -11.31 -16.88 -41.79
CA PHE A 213 -12.66 -16.31 -41.85
C PHE A 213 -13.15 -16.02 -43.29
N ARG A 214 -12.43 -16.44 -44.34
CA ARG A 214 -12.81 -16.17 -45.74
C ARG A 214 -13.99 -16.99 -46.26
N SER A 215 -14.25 -18.17 -45.70
CA SER A 215 -15.42 -18.98 -46.08
C SER A 215 -16.51 -18.88 -45.02
N GLU A 216 -17.75 -18.61 -45.42
CA GLU A 216 -18.89 -18.49 -44.48
C GLU A 216 -19.19 -19.80 -43.72
N HIS A 217 -18.63 -20.91 -44.19
CA HIS A 217 -18.81 -22.26 -43.65
C HIS A 217 -17.60 -22.80 -42.89
N SER A 218 -16.49 -22.05 -42.72
CA SER A 218 -15.41 -22.57 -41.89
C SER A 218 -15.80 -22.57 -40.41
N GLU A 219 -15.39 -23.67 -39.78
CA GLU A 219 -15.57 -23.95 -38.37
C GLU A 219 -14.25 -23.64 -37.65
N VAL A 220 -14.31 -22.83 -36.60
CA VAL A 220 -13.15 -22.50 -35.77
C VAL A 220 -13.27 -23.23 -34.45
N ARG A 221 -12.19 -23.93 -34.07
CA ARG A 221 -12.07 -24.56 -32.77
C ARG A 221 -11.62 -23.52 -31.74
N VAL A 222 -12.47 -23.23 -30.76
CA VAL A 222 -12.24 -22.22 -29.74
C VAL A 222 -12.18 -22.87 -28.37
N GLN A 223 -11.28 -22.35 -27.53
CA GLN A 223 -11.21 -22.69 -26.12
C GLN A 223 -11.76 -21.53 -25.28
N GLN A 224 -12.56 -21.84 -24.28
CA GLN A 224 -13.12 -20.84 -23.38
C GLN A 224 -13.23 -21.40 -21.96
N TRP A 225 -12.87 -20.57 -20.98
CA TRP A 225 -13.17 -20.79 -19.58
C TRP A 225 -14.64 -20.48 -19.30
N ILE A 226 -15.31 -21.42 -18.65
CA ILE A 226 -16.71 -21.29 -18.21
C ILE A 226 -16.74 -21.19 -16.69
N ALA A 227 -17.51 -20.21 -16.21
CA ALA A 227 -17.76 -20.00 -14.79
C ALA A 227 -18.60 -21.16 -14.21
N GLY A 228 -18.12 -21.74 -13.12
CA GLY A 228 -18.79 -22.77 -12.35
C GLY A 228 -18.20 -22.81 -10.94
N ILE A 229 -18.52 -23.84 -10.14
CA ILE A 229 -17.93 -24.05 -8.80
C ILE A 229 -16.39 -24.07 -8.86
N ARG A 230 -15.86 -24.60 -9.98
CA ARG A 230 -14.49 -24.39 -10.42
C ARG A 230 -14.53 -23.95 -11.88
N CYS A 231 -13.67 -23.02 -12.26
CA CYS A 231 -13.53 -22.64 -13.66
C CYS A 231 -13.02 -23.84 -14.45
N THR A 232 -13.71 -24.17 -15.54
CA THR A 232 -13.34 -25.28 -16.43
C THR A 232 -13.08 -24.76 -17.82
N LEU A 233 -12.00 -25.25 -18.44
CA LEU A 233 -11.68 -24.94 -19.82
C LEU A 233 -12.43 -25.92 -20.72
N GLN A 234 -13.31 -25.41 -21.57
CA GLN A 234 -14.02 -26.20 -22.56
C GLN A 234 -13.58 -25.83 -23.96
N CYS A 235 -13.62 -26.82 -24.85
CA CYS A 235 -13.29 -26.67 -26.26
C CYS A 235 -14.57 -26.94 -27.05
N PHE A 236 -14.95 -25.99 -27.91
CA PHE A 236 -16.10 -26.14 -28.79
C PHE A 236 -15.78 -25.64 -30.18
N VAL A 237 -16.59 -26.09 -31.13
CA VAL A 237 -16.50 -25.68 -32.53
C VAL A 237 -17.58 -24.63 -32.77
N MET A 238 -17.21 -23.52 -33.39
CA MET A 238 -18.12 -22.41 -33.64
C MET A 238 -17.99 -21.95 -35.09
N HIS A 239 -19.14 -21.63 -35.70
CA HIS A 239 -19.17 -20.99 -37.02
C HIS A 239 -18.61 -19.56 -36.96
N ASN A 240 -17.95 -19.14 -38.03
CA ASN A 240 -17.34 -17.81 -38.16
C ASN A 240 -18.26 -16.64 -37.80
N THR A 241 -19.54 -16.72 -38.17
CA THR A 241 -20.53 -15.67 -37.89
C THR A 241 -20.77 -15.46 -36.39
N ASN A 242 -20.67 -16.53 -35.59
CA ASN A 242 -20.78 -16.47 -34.15
C ASN A 242 -19.46 -16.04 -33.49
N PHE A 243 -18.32 -16.44 -34.07
CA PHE A 243 -17.00 -16.04 -33.61
C PHE A 243 -16.83 -14.51 -33.62
N LEU A 244 -17.20 -13.85 -34.72
CA LEU A 244 -17.09 -12.39 -34.83
C LEU A 244 -18.00 -11.65 -33.84
N LYS A 245 -19.17 -12.22 -33.49
CA LYS A 245 -20.06 -11.64 -32.47
C LYS A 245 -19.48 -11.75 -31.07
N GLN A 246 -18.75 -12.83 -30.79
CA GLN A 246 -18.11 -13.08 -29.51
C GLN A 246 -16.78 -12.33 -29.36
N PHE A 247 -16.18 -11.92 -30.47
CA PHE A 247 -15.03 -11.03 -30.52
C PHE A 247 -15.45 -9.60 -30.15
N ARG A 248 -15.70 -9.37 -28.86
CA ARG A 248 -15.81 -8.02 -28.31
C ARG A 248 -14.62 -7.79 -27.39
N PRO A 249 -13.63 -7.00 -27.80
CA PRO A 249 -12.58 -6.59 -26.88
C PRO A 249 -13.22 -5.83 -25.72
N CYS A 250 -12.76 -6.16 -24.50
CA CYS A 250 -13.19 -5.52 -23.26
C CYS A 250 -12.98 -4.00 -23.30
#